data_AF-A0A1H3GP69-F1
#
_entry.id   AF-A0A1H3GP69-F1
#
_cell.length_a   1.000
_cell.length_b   1.000
_cell.length_c   1.000
_cell.angle_alpha   90.00
_cell.angle_beta   90.00
_cell.angle_gamma   90.00
#
_symmetry.space_group_name_H-M   'P 1'
#
loop_
_entity.id
_entity.type
_entity.pdbx_description
1 polymer ?
#
loop_
_entity_poly.entity_id
_entity_poly.type
_entity_poly.pdbx_seq_one_letter_code
_entity_poly.pdbx_strand_id
1 'polypeptide(L)'
;MHIPTYWAQARLRHESRPTHGITVQRWGWSDTSQEAAQAHAQERAAKALQDARNAALPPGEPRMEWKNEYALDGFSTPIREEVLQRRDGTVMTRNSYGAHCLNTERVAIADIDLPEPPSAVRFPVVTLLLLASAATWLARLAPHKNNSRMVATALVVLLLFLAMRRVQRWWEARQARRRAATDSPSARAMERVQAFHQSHADWGLRVYETPKGLRVIVTHTDFAPDAPAVAQLFDALQVDPLYALLCERQQCFRARVSGKPWRMGLTGLSTSLRRWPQPEQTRQERRQWALAYDEKAQGFAACRLLQQLGNPRLCAAADAFVQWHDEASRARTDLPLA
;
A
#
# COMPACT_ATOMS: atom_id res chain seq x y z
N MET A 1 -16.95 7.55 5.96
CA MET A 1 -16.70 6.69 4.77
C MET A 1 -17.69 7.01 3.67
N HIS A 2 -17.19 7.48 2.53
CA HIS A 2 -18.02 7.66 1.34
C HIS A 2 -17.41 6.87 0.18
N ILE A 3 -18.15 5.88 -0.33
CA ILE A 3 -17.75 5.03 -1.45
C ILE A 3 -18.91 4.96 -2.44
N PRO A 4 -19.04 5.94 -3.35
CA PRO A 4 -20.12 6.01 -4.32
C PRO A 4 -20.09 4.86 -5.33
N THR A 5 -21.27 4.41 -5.74
CA THR A 5 -21.43 3.39 -6.79
C THR A 5 -21.21 3.98 -8.18
N TYR A 6 -21.82 5.13 -8.47
CA TYR A 6 -21.80 5.76 -9.79
C TYR A 6 -20.79 6.90 -9.82
N TRP A 7 -20.08 7.01 -10.94
CA TRP A 7 -19.04 8.00 -11.14
C TRP A 7 -19.12 8.56 -12.56
N ALA A 8 -18.86 9.85 -12.69
CA ALA A 8 -18.83 10.55 -13.95
C ALA A 8 -17.72 11.60 -13.96
N GLN A 9 -17.34 12.05 -15.16
CA GLN A 9 -16.37 13.13 -15.31
C GLN A 9 -16.95 14.19 -16.23
N ALA A 10 -16.80 15.45 -15.83
CA ALA A 10 -17.13 16.59 -16.67
C ALA A 10 -15.86 17.39 -16.95
N ARG A 11 -15.66 17.74 -18.22
CA ARG A 11 -14.59 18.62 -18.67
C ARG A 11 -15.21 19.80 -19.39
N LEU A 12 -14.99 20.99 -18.85
CA LEU A 12 -15.52 22.23 -19.41
C LEU A 12 -14.35 23.12 -19.86
N ARG A 13 -14.54 23.83 -20.97
CA ARG A 13 -13.57 24.79 -21.50
C ARG A 13 -14.28 26.11 -21.73
N HIS A 14 -13.69 27.18 -21.21
CA HIS A 14 -14.03 28.55 -21.59
C HIS A 14 -12.96 29.09 -22.53
N GLU A 15 -13.35 29.47 -23.74
CA GLU A 15 -12.46 30.07 -24.72
C GLU A 15 -12.59 31.60 -24.63
N SER A 16 -11.46 32.28 -24.41
CA SER A 16 -11.39 33.74 -24.42
C SER A 16 -10.80 34.26 -25.72
N ARG A 17 -9.90 33.48 -26.35
CA ARG A 17 -9.28 33.67 -27.67
C ARG A 17 -8.93 32.30 -28.27
N PRO A 18 -8.65 32.17 -29.59
CA PRO A 18 -8.36 30.88 -30.23
C PRO A 18 -7.23 30.07 -29.57
N THR A 19 -6.24 30.76 -29.00
CA THR A 19 -5.09 30.14 -28.31
C THR A 19 -5.15 30.21 -26.78
N HIS A 20 -6.16 30.89 -26.21
CA HIS A 20 -6.26 31.11 -24.76
C HIS A 20 -7.64 30.70 -24.22
N GLY A 21 -7.63 29.73 -23.32
CA GLY A 21 -8.82 29.30 -22.63
C GLY A 21 -8.52 28.63 -21.30
N ILE A 22 -9.52 28.61 -20.43
CA ILE A 22 -9.47 27.91 -19.15
C ILE A 22 -10.17 26.58 -19.35
N THR A 23 -9.46 25.49 -19.11
CA THR A 23 -10.06 24.14 -19.07
C THR A 23 -10.09 23.69 -17.64
N VAL A 24 -11.24 23.19 -17.21
CA VAL A 24 -11.40 22.53 -15.92
C VAL A 24 -11.96 21.13 -16.10
N GLN A 25 -11.60 20.24 -15.18
CA GLN A 25 -12.09 18.87 -15.15
C GLN A 25 -12.37 18.47 -13.71
N ARG A 26 -13.58 17.97 -13.46
CA ARG A 26 -14.01 17.47 -12.14
C ARG A 26 -14.66 16.11 -12.27
N TRP A 27 -14.46 15.29 -11.25
CA TRP A 27 -15.25 14.07 -11.07
C TRP A 27 -16.61 14.40 -10.43
N GLY A 28 -17.61 13.58 -10.66
CA GLY A 28 -18.86 13.58 -9.92
C GLY A 28 -19.22 12.16 -9.57
N TRP A 29 -20.10 12.03 -8.59
CA TRP A 29 -20.47 10.74 -8.03
C TRP A 29 -21.89 10.76 -7.50
N SER A 30 -22.49 9.57 -7.39
CA SER A 30 -23.81 9.35 -6.82
C SER A 30 -23.95 7.91 -6.31
N ASP A 31 -24.83 7.71 -5.34
CA ASP A 31 -25.27 6.39 -4.88
C ASP A 31 -26.52 5.88 -5.62
N THR A 32 -27.22 6.74 -6.36
CA THR A 32 -28.54 6.44 -6.93
C THR A 32 -28.52 6.13 -8.42
N SER A 33 -27.82 6.93 -9.24
CA SER A 33 -27.79 6.73 -10.69
C SER A 33 -26.59 7.35 -11.39
N GLN A 34 -26.35 6.91 -12.63
CA GLN A 34 -25.29 7.45 -13.48
C GLN A 34 -25.58 8.91 -13.90
N GLU A 35 -26.85 9.25 -14.12
CA GLU A 35 -27.30 10.60 -14.47
C GLU A 35 -27.06 11.57 -13.32
N ALA A 36 -27.35 11.16 -12.08
CA ALA A 36 -27.07 11.95 -10.90
C ALA A 36 -25.56 12.21 -10.72
N ALA A 37 -24.72 11.19 -10.96
CA ALA A 37 -23.27 11.37 -10.95
C ALA A 37 -22.79 12.34 -12.03
N GLN A 38 -23.39 12.29 -13.23
CA GLN A 38 -23.09 13.19 -14.34
C GLN A 38 -23.50 14.64 -14.04
N ALA A 39 -24.69 14.85 -13.48
CA ALA A 39 -25.18 16.16 -13.06
C ALA A 39 -24.26 16.77 -11.99
N HIS A 40 -23.89 15.97 -10.98
CA HIS A 40 -22.95 16.41 -9.94
C HIS A 40 -21.57 16.76 -10.53
N ALA A 41 -21.05 15.98 -11.49
CA ALA A 41 -19.80 16.30 -12.17
C ALA A 41 -19.88 17.63 -12.92
N GLN A 42 -20.98 17.87 -13.63
CA GLN A 42 -21.22 19.09 -14.40
C GLN A 42 -21.32 20.32 -13.49
N GLU A 43 -22.05 20.22 -12.38
CA GLU A 43 -22.18 21.28 -11.38
C GLU A 43 -20.81 21.65 -10.79
N ARG A 44 -20.03 20.66 -10.34
CA ARG A 44 -18.67 20.87 -9.82
C ARG A 44 -17.77 21.53 -10.87
N ALA A 45 -17.81 21.06 -12.12
CA ALA A 45 -17.00 21.62 -13.19
C ALA A 45 -17.43 23.06 -13.55
N ALA A 46 -18.73 23.36 -13.54
CA ALA A 46 -19.25 24.70 -13.82
C ALA A 46 -18.81 25.70 -12.75
N LYS A 47 -18.94 25.32 -11.48
CA LYS A 47 -18.43 26.11 -10.35
C LYS A 47 -16.93 26.35 -10.45
N ALA A 48 -16.13 25.29 -10.65
CA ALA A 48 -14.69 25.42 -10.80
C ALA A 48 -14.28 26.30 -11.98
N LEU A 49 -15.03 26.25 -13.09
CA LEU A 49 -14.79 27.12 -14.24
C LEU A 49 -15.07 28.59 -13.91
N GLN A 50 -16.17 28.86 -13.20
CA GLN A 50 -16.53 30.21 -12.75
C GLN A 50 -15.48 30.77 -11.78
N ASP A 51 -15.08 30.00 -10.78
CA ASP A 51 -14.05 30.38 -9.81
C ASP A 51 -12.71 30.63 -10.51
N ALA A 52 -12.34 29.79 -11.49
CA ALA A 52 -11.13 29.98 -12.29
C ALA A 52 -11.16 31.25 -13.15
N ARG A 53 -12.33 31.61 -13.70
CA ARG A 53 -12.51 32.87 -14.46
C ARG A 53 -12.37 34.09 -13.57
N ASN A 54 -12.79 33.99 -12.31
CA ASN A 54 -12.73 35.07 -11.34
C ASN A 54 -11.39 35.14 -10.58
N ALA A 55 -10.40 34.33 -10.97
CA ALA A 55 -9.15 34.16 -10.22
C ALA A 55 -9.36 33.80 -8.74
N ALA A 56 -10.46 33.12 -8.44
CA ALA A 56 -10.95 32.79 -7.10
C ALA A 56 -10.92 31.28 -6.83
N LEU A 57 -10.11 30.51 -7.57
CA LEU A 57 -9.86 29.11 -7.22
C LEU A 57 -9.21 29.04 -5.84
N PRO A 58 -9.68 28.15 -4.95
CA PRO A 58 -9.03 27.90 -3.68
C PRO A 58 -7.52 27.62 -3.85
N PRO A 59 -6.66 28.15 -2.96
CA PRO A 59 -5.24 27.87 -2.99
C PRO A 59 -4.97 26.35 -3.00
N GLY A 60 -4.17 25.89 -3.96
CA GLY A 60 -3.85 24.47 -4.12
C GLY A 60 -4.85 23.66 -4.95
N GLU A 61 -6.00 24.24 -5.36
CA GLU A 61 -6.96 23.52 -6.21
C GLU A 61 -6.50 23.50 -7.69
N PRO A 62 -6.19 22.32 -8.26
CA PRO A 62 -5.80 22.23 -9.65
C PRO A 62 -7.04 22.45 -10.53
N ARG A 63 -6.82 23.11 -11.68
CA ARG A 63 -7.86 23.22 -12.71
C ARG A 63 -8.33 21.85 -13.19
N MET A 64 -7.43 20.89 -13.21
CA MET A 64 -7.70 19.51 -13.61
C MET A 64 -7.59 18.60 -12.40
N GLU A 65 -8.70 17.95 -12.01
CA GLU A 65 -8.69 16.89 -11.00
C GLU A 65 -8.03 15.65 -11.62
N TRP A 66 -6.73 15.52 -11.36
CA TRP A 66 -5.87 14.44 -11.84
C TRP A 66 -5.92 13.23 -10.92
N LYS A 67 -5.46 12.10 -11.43
CA LYS A 67 -5.44 10.83 -10.71
C LYS A 67 -4.43 10.88 -9.57
N ASN A 68 -4.90 10.72 -8.34
CA ASN A 68 -4.12 10.17 -7.25
C ASN A 68 -4.87 8.93 -6.70
N GLU A 69 -4.12 7.86 -6.42
CA GLU A 69 -4.70 6.58 -5.98
C GLU A 69 -5.25 6.63 -4.54
N TYR A 70 -4.98 7.74 -3.83
CA TYR A 70 -5.25 7.88 -2.41
C TYR A 70 -5.98 9.17 -2.03
N ALA A 71 -6.37 10.01 -3.00
CA ALA A 71 -7.05 11.29 -2.74
C ALA A 71 -6.33 12.18 -1.69
N LEU A 72 -4.98 12.14 -1.67
CA LEU A 72 -4.14 12.90 -0.73
C LEU A 72 -3.88 14.35 -1.14
N ASP A 73 -4.48 14.81 -2.24
CA ASP A 73 -4.32 16.15 -2.79
C ASP A 73 -5.18 17.22 -2.09
N GLY A 74 -5.73 16.88 -0.92
CA GLY A 74 -6.52 17.81 -0.11
C GLY A 74 -7.97 17.96 -0.59
N PHE A 75 -8.40 17.21 -1.61
CA PHE A 75 -9.80 17.19 -2.03
C PHE A 75 -10.59 16.15 -1.25
N SER A 76 -11.84 16.49 -0.94
CA SER A 76 -12.83 15.61 -0.33
C SER A 76 -13.38 14.57 -1.33
N THR A 77 -12.55 14.06 -2.23
CA THR A 77 -12.99 13.12 -3.26
C THR A 77 -13.17 11.74 -2.60
N PRO A 78 -14.38 11.15 -2.66
CA PRO A 78 -14.66 9.86 -2.04
C PRO A 78 -13.74 8.74 -2.55
N ILE A 79 -13.72 7.60 -1.85
CA ILE A 79 -12.98 6.43 -2.32
C ILE A 79 -13.59 5.97 -3.64
N ARG A 80 -12.78 6.06 -4.69
CA ARG A 80 -13.17 5.69 -6.05
C ARG A 80 -12.71 4.30 -6.40
N GLU A 81 -13.49 3.33 -5.96
CA GLU A 81 -13.26 1.91 -6.21
C GLU A 81 -14.55 1.23 -6.64
N GLU A 82 -14.42 0.07 -7.27
CA GLU A 82 -15.55 -0.76 -7.66
C GLU A 82 -16.16 -1.41 -6.41
N VAL A 83 -17.43 -1.11 -6.13
CA VAL A 83 -18.17 -1.74 -5.05
C VAL A 83 -18.60 -3.13 -5.49
N LEU A 84 -18.16 -4.15 -4.76
CA LEU A 84 -18.51 -5.54 -5.01
C LEU A 84 -19.73 -5.96 -4.20
N GLN A 85 -19.79 -5.53 -2.94
CA GLN A 85 -20.88 -5.88 -2.03
C GLN A 85 -20.96 -4.91 -0.85
N ARG A 86 -22.15 -4.76 -0.25
CA ARG A 86 -22.37 -4.03 1.01
C ARG A 86 -23.10 -4.95 2.01
N ARG A 87 -22.67 -4.97 3.27
CA ARG A 87 -23.32 -5.69 4.38
C ARG A 87 -23.10 -4.92 5.67
N ASP A 88 -24.16 -4.64 6.43
CA ASP A 88 -24.10 -4.09 7.80
C ASP A 88 -23.15 -2.90 8.00
N GLY A 89 -23.23 -1.91 7.10
CA GLY A 89 -22.36 -0.72 7.14
C GLY A 89 -20.91 -0.95 6.69
N THR A 90 -20.54 -2.19 6.35
CA THR A 90 -19.26 -2.56 5.73
C THR A 90 -19.41 -2.67 4.21
N VAL A 91 -18.40 -2.20 3.48
CA VAL A 91 -18.38 -2.21 2.01
C VAL A 91 -17.18 -2.98 1.50
N MET A 92 -17.41 -4.02 0.71
CA MET A 92 -16.36 -4.71 -0.03
C MET A 92 -16.11 -3.99 -1.36
N THR A 93 -14.86 -3.59 -1.60
CA THR A 93 -14.43 -2.96 -2.85
C THR A 93 -13.32 -3.75 -3.53
N ARG A 94 -13.14 -3.52 -4.84
CA ARG A 94 -11.94 -3.91 -5.58
C ARG A 94 -11.00 -2.71 -5.70
N ASN A 95 -9.86 -2.78 -5.02
CA ASN A 95 -8.86 -1.71 -5.03
C ASN A 95 -8.11 -1.60 -6.38
N SER A 96 -7.22 -0.62 -6.49
CA SER A 96 -6.41 -0.39 -7.69
C SER A 96 -5.48 -1.56 -8.06
N TYR A 97 -5.14 -2.46 -7.13
CA TYR A 97 -4.40 -3.68 -7.44
C TYR A 97 -5.31 -4.78 -8.01
N GLY A 98 -6.62 -4.63 -7.87
CA GLY A 98 -7.60 -5.66 -8.21
C GLY A 98 -7.98 -6.56 -7.03
N ALA A 99 -7.42 -6.33 -5.84
CA ALA A 99 -7.71 -7.11 -4.64
C ALA A 99 -8.93 -6.60 -3.89
N HIS A 100 -9.64 -7.51 -3.22
CA HIS A 100 -10.80 -7.23 -2.39
C HIS A 100 -10.38 -6.59 -1.08
N CYS A 101 -11.06 -5.52 -0.69
CA CYS A 101 -10.87 -4.82 0.57
C CYS A 101 -12.23 -4.61 1.25
N LEU A 102 -12.33 -4.94 2.52
CA LEU A 102 -13.44 -4.50 3.37
C LEU A 102 -13.13 -3.10 3.90
N ASN A 103 -14.13 -2.22 3.87
CA ASN A 103 -14.07 -0.86 4.36
C ASN A 103 -15.17 -0.66 5.40
N THR A 104 -14.85 -0.09 6.56
CA THR A 104 -15.77 0.10 7.68
C THR A 104 -15.48 1.40 8.43
N GLU A 105 -16.51 2.03 8.99
CA GLU A 105 -16.39 3.25 9.82
C GLU A 105 -16.28 2.95 11.31
N ARG A 106 -16.57 1.71 11.72
CA ARG A 106 -16.91 1.39 13.12
C ARG A 106 -15.94 0.43 13.78
N VAL A 107 -15.09 -0.26 13.03
CA VAL A 107 -14.20 -1.30 13.57
C VAL A 107 -12.76 -0.88 13.33
N ALA A 108 -12.03 -0.58 14.40
CA ALA A 108 -10.64 -0.17 14.30
C ALA A 108 -9.75 -1.34 13.85
N ILE A 109 -8.92 -1.05 12.85
CA ILE A 109 -7.99 -2.00 12.23
C ILE A 109 -6.62 -1.36 12.23
N ALA A 110 -5.62 -2.08 12.75
CA ALA A 110 -4.23 -1.66 12.80
C ALA A 110 -3.38 -2.62 11.98
N ASP A 111 -2.93 -2.19 10.80
CA ASP A 111 -1.98 -2.93 9.96
C ASP A 111 -0.54 -2.55 10.38
N ILE A 112 0.21 -3.53 10.88
CA ILE A 112 1.58 -3.41 11.36
C ILE A 112 2.50 -4.05 10.32
N ASP A 113 3.14 -3.24 9.50
CA ASP A 113 4.12 -3.71 8.53
C ASP A 113 5.46 -4.00 9.21
N LEU A 114 6.06 -5.15 8.86
CA LEU A 114 7.40 -5.51 9.31
C LEU A 114 8.46 -4.87 8.41
N PRO A 115 9.61 -4.45 8.98
CA PRO A 115 10.72 -3.96 8.19
C PRO A 115 11.19 -5.02 7.20
N GLU A 116 11.48 -4.59 5.97
CA GLU A 116 12.02 -5.50 4.96
C GLU A 116 13.38 -6.05 5.42
N PRO A 117 13.64 -7.35 5.20
CA PRO A 117 14.93 -7.91 5.56
C PRO A 117 16.05 -7.25 4.74
N PRO A 118 17.24 -7.03 5.33
CA PRO A 118 18.36 -6.43 4.61
C PRO A 118 18.70 -7.21 3.34
N SER A 119 18.91 -6.46 2.26
CA SER A 119 19.11 -6.99 0.91
C SER A 119 20.28 -7.97 0.81
N ALA A 120 20.19 -8.91 -0.14
CA ALA A 120 21.22 -9.93 -0.35
C ALA A 120 22.42 -9.36 -1.08
N VAL A 121 23.43 -8.92 -0.32
CA VAL A 121 24.73 -8.62 -0.90
C VAL A 121 25.43 -9.94 -1.22
N ARG A 122 25.68 -10.20 -2.51
CA ARG A 122 26.46 -11.36 -2.96
C ARG A 122 27.94 -11.14 -2.64
N PHE A 123 28.65 -12.24 -2.33
CA PHE A 123 30.10 -12.18 -2.12
C PHE A 123 30.80 -11.71 -3.41
N PRO A 124 31.78 -10.79 -3.36
CA PRO A 124 32.32 -10.13 -4.55
C PRO A 124 33.39 -10.96 -5.27
N VAL A 125 33.04 -12.18 -5.71
CA VAL A 125 33.96 -13.13 -6.38
C VAL A 125 34.63 -12.49 -7.60
N VAL A 126 33.86 -11.83 -8.47
CA VAL A 126 34.40 -11.20 -9.70
C VAL A 126 35.42 -10.12 -9.38
N THR A 127 35.19 -9.30 -8.36
CA THR A 127 36.14 -8.24 -7.95
C THR A 127 37.44 -8.85 -7.44
N LEU A 128 37.38 -9.94 -6.69
CA LEU A 128 38.55 -10.66 -6.20
C LEU A 128 39.33 -11.33 -7.34
N LEU A 129 38.64 -11.89 -8.34
CA LEU A 129 39.27 -12.46 -9.53
C LEU A 129 39.99 -11.37 -10.36
N LEU A 130 39.35 -10.23 -10.60
CA LEU A 130 39.97 -9.10 -11.31
C LEU A 130 41.22 -8.59 -10.58
N LEU A 131 41.15 -8.52 -9.25
CA LEU A 131 42.29 -8.15 -8.42
C LEU A 131 43.44 -9.15 -8.54
N ALA A 132 43.16 -10.46 -8.52
CA ALA A 132 44.18 -11.50 -8.70
C ALA A 132 44.81 -11.46 -10.11
N SER A 133 44.00 -11.22 -11.15
CA SER A 133 44.48 -11.02 -12.52
C SER A 133 45.36 -9.77 -12.65
N ALA A 134 45.00 -8.67 -11.99
CA ALA A 134 45.80 -7.44 -11.99
C ALA A 134 47.13 -7.61 -11.25
N ALA A 135 47.13 -8.33 -10.13
CA ALA A 135 48.34 -8.64 -9.37
C ALA A 135 49.31 -9.55 -10.15
N THR A 136 48.78 -10.58 -10.83
CA THR A 136 49.59 -11.47 -11.68
C THR A 136 50.15 -10.74 -12.91
N TRP A 137 49.41 -9.81 -13.50
CA TRP A 137 49.90 -8.94 -14.56
C TRP A 137 51.04 -8.02 -14.07
N LEU A 138 50.86 -7.37 -12.91
CA LEU A 138 51.89 -6.53 -12.29
C LEU A 138 53.20 -7.30 -12.04
N ALA A 139 53.11 -8.54 -11.56
CA ALA A 139 54.27 -9.40 -11.30
C ALA A 139 55.07 -9.77 -12.56
N ARG A 140 54.43 -9.76 -13.75
CA ARG A 140 55.07 -10.05 -15.04
C ARG A 140 55.71 -8.82 -15.71
N LEU A 141 55.49 -7.61 -15.19
CA LEU A 141 56.09 -6.39 -15.74
C LEU A 141 57.59 -6.32 -15.37
N ALA A 142 58.45 -6.28 -16.40
CA ALA A 142 59.90 -6.20 -16.25
C ALA A 142 60.37 -4.95 -15.46
N PRO A 143 61.47 -5.03 -14.69
CA PRO A 143 61.87 -3.98 -13.75
C PRO A 143 62.25 -2.62 -14.32
N HIS A 144 62.54 -2.53 -15.62
CA HIS A 144 63.21 -1.37 -16.20
C HIS A 144 62.30 -0.25 -16.76
N LYS A 145 60.97 -0.30 -16.57
CA LYS A 145 60.05 0.79 -16.98
C LYS A 145 59.33 1.41 -15.77
N ASN A 146 59.90 2.50 -15.22
CA ASN A 146 59.41 3.14 -13.98
C ASN A 146 57.96 3.64 -14.04
N ASN A 147 57.56 4.35 -15.10
CA ASN A 147 56.22 4.96 -15.16
C ASN A 147 55.10 3.90 -15.28
N SER A 148 55.31 2.83 -16.05
CA SER A 148 54.30 1.77 -16.25
C SER A 148 54.06 0.96 -14.98
N ARG A 149 55.10 0.72 -14.17
CA ARG A 149 54.97 0.03 -12.89
C ARG A 149 54.20 0.87 -11.87
N MET A 150 54.48 2.18 -11.77
CA MET A 150 53.79 3.07 -10.83
C MET A 150 52.28 3.14 -11.10
N VAL A 151 51.87 3.23 -12.38
CA VAL A 151 50.45 3.21 -12.77
C VAL A 151 49.80 1.86 -12.47
N ALA A 152 50.49 0.75 -12.76
CA ALA A 152 50.00 -0.60 -12.48
C ALA A 152 49.82 -0.86 -10.97
N THR A 153 50.76 -0.38 -10.13
CA THR A 153 50.64 -0.46 -8.67
C THR A 153 49.46 0.35 -8.16
N ALA A 154 49.25 1.58 -8.66
CA ALA A 154 48.10 2.41 -8.28
C ALA A 154 46.76 1.74 -8.64
N LEU A 155 46.67 1.11 -9.80
CA LEU A 155 45.49 0.33 -10.23
C LEU A 155 45.23 -0.87 -9.30
N VAL A 156 46.26 -1.63 -8.91
CA VAL A 156 46.11 -2.75 -7.97
C VAL A 156 45.65 -2.26 -6.59
N VAL A 157 46.21 -1.15 -6.09
CA VAL A 157 45.78 -0.55 -4.81
C VAL A 157 44.32 -0.09 -4.87
N LEU A 158 43.90 0.53 -5.97
CA LEU A 158 42.51 0.93 -6.18
C LEU A 158 41.57 -0.30 -6.21
N LEU A 159 41.96 -1.36 -6.93
CA LEU A 159 41.20 -2.62 -6.97
C LEU A 159 41.14 -3.30 -5.60
N LEU A 160 42.22 -3.27 -4.82
CA LEU A 160 42.26 -3.76 -3.43
C LEU A 160 41.27 -2.99 -2.56
N PHE A 161 41.28 -1.67 -2.63
CA PHE A 161 40.37 -0.81 -1.87
C PHE A 161 38.89 -1.09 -2.24
N LEU A 162 38.59 -1.21 -3.54
CA LEU A 162 37.25 -1.55 -4.01
C LEU A 162 36.82 -2.95 -3.57
N ALA A 163 37.72 -3.94 -3.65
CA ALA A 163 37.48 -5.30 -3.16
C ALA A 163 37.21 -5.31 -1.66
N MET A 164 38.03 -4.61 -0.86
CA MET A 164 37.87 -4.49 0.59
C MET A 164 36.53 -3.86 0.95
N ARG A 165 36.14 -2.75 0.30
CA ARG A 165 34.81 -2.14 0.51
C ARG A 165 33.66 -3.07 0.16
N ARG A 166 33.79 -3.86 -0.91
CA ARG A 166 32.77 -4.86 -1.30
C ARG A 166 32.67 -6.01 -0.29
N VAL A 167 33.80 -6.51 0.21
CA VAL A 167 33.86 -7.55 1.25
C VAL A 167 33.29 -7.03 2.56
N GLN A 168 33.65 -5.80 2.95
CA GLN A 168 33.11 -5.15 4.15
C GLN A 168 31.58 -5.02 4.08
N ARG A 169 31.04 -4.50 2.97
CA ARG A 169 29.57 -4.42 2.77
C ARG A 169 28.89 -5.79 2.80
N TRP A 170 29.52 -6.81 2.22
CA TRP A 170 29.03 -8.18 2.30
C TRP A 170 29.02 -8.69 3.74
N TRP A 171 30.08 -8.42 4.51
CA TRP A 171 30.18 -8.80 5.91
C TRP A 171 29.11 -8.09 6.74
N GLU A 172 28.98 -6.78 6.64
CA GLU A 172 27.96 -5.97 7.31
C GLU A 172 26.55 -6.49 6.99
N ALA A 173 26.24 -6.75 5.72
CA ALA A 173 24.96 -7.33 5.31
C ALA A 173 24.74 -8.74 5.89
N ARG A 174 25.78 -9.58 5.96
CA ARG A 174 25.70 -10.92 6.57
C ARG A 174 25.47 -10.83 8.08
N GLN A 175 26.13 -9.92 8.78
CA GLN A 175 25.92 -9.69 10.20
C GLN A 175 24.53 -9.12 10.49
N ALA A 176 24.07 -8.14 9.72
CA ALA A 176 22.72 -7.58 9.84
C ALA A 176 21.64 -8.67 9.65
N ARG A 177 21.84 -9.59 8.70
CA ARG A 177 20.96 -10.76 8.50
C ARG A 177 20.97 -11.72 9.66
N ARG A 178 22.13 -12.02 10.23
CA ARG A 178 22.24 -12.88 11.42
C ARG A 178 21.51 -12.26 12.61
N ARG A 179 21.67 -10.95 12.84
CA ARG A 179 20.95 -10.21 13.88
C ARG A 179 19.44 -10.23 13.65
N ALA A 180 18.99 -10.00 12.41
CA ALA A 180 17.57 -10.05 12.05
C ALA A 180 16.96 -11.47 12.20
N ALA A 181 17.78 -12.53 12.11
CA ALA A 181 17.32 -13.90 12.35
C ALA A 181 17.14 -14.21 13.84
N THR A 182 17.94 -13.59 14.73
CA THR A 182 17.78 -13.72 16.19
C THR A 182 16.73 -12.75 16.77
N ASP A 183 16.57 -11.58 16.17
CA ASP A 183 15.62 -10.54 16.56
C ASP A 183 14.49 -10.45 15.52
N SER A 184 13.56 -11.41 15.60
CA SER A 184 12.46 -11.55 14.65
C SER A 184 11.58 -10.30 14.68
N PRO A 185 11.45 -9.54 13.56
CA PRO A 185 10.58 -8.37 13.53
C PRO A 185 9.13 -8.68 13.89
N SER A 186 8.67 -9.90 13.57
CA SER A 186 7.33 -10.39 13.94
C SER A 186 7.18 -10.53 15.46
N ALA A 187 8.21 -11.02 16.15
CA ALA A 187 8.20 -11.12 17.61
C ALA A 187 8.12 -9.73 18.25
N ARG A 188 8.93 -8.75 17.79
CA ARG A 188 8.85 -7.37 18.28
C ARG A 188 7.48 -6.71 18.02
N ALA A 189 6.87 -7.00 16.87
CA ALA A 189 5.51 -6.52 16.57
C ALA A 189 4.48 -7.14 17.52
N MET A 190 4.59 -8.44 17.79
CA MET A 190 3.75 -9.13 18.76
C MET A 190 3.96 -8.63 20.19
N GLU A 191 5.20 -8.33 20.59
CA GLU A 191 5.52 -7.75 21.90
C GLU A 191 4.83 -6.40 22.09
N ARG A 192 4.77 -5.54 21.07
CA ARG A 192 4.00 -4.29 21.13
C ARG A 192 2.51 -4.54 21.34
N VAL A 193 1.94 -5.52 20.63
CA VAL A 193 0.53 -5.92 20.82
C VAL A 193 0.29 -6.44 22.23
N GLN A 194 1.19 -7.26 22.77
CA GLN A 194 1.10 -7.78 24.13
C GLN A 194 1.23 -6.68 25.19
N ALA A 195 2.18 -5.76 25.03
CA ALA A 195 2.36 -4.62 25.93
C ALA A 195 1.13 -3.70 25.93
N PHE A 196 0.56 -3.43 24.75
CA PHE A 196 -0.70 -2.69 24.64
C PHE A 196 -1.84 -3.42 25.36
N HIS A 197 -1.99 -4.73 25.13
CA HIS A 197 -3.01 -5.53 25.82
C HIS A 197 -2.84 -5.54 27.34
N GLN A 198 -1.61 -5.64 27.86
CA GLN A 198 -1.34 -5.61 29.31
C GLN A 198 -1.77 -4.29 29.97
N SER A 199 -1.65 -3.17 29.25
CA SER A 199 -2.09 -1.86 29.72
C SER A 199 -3.59 -1.60 29.49
N HIS A 200 -4.24 -2.40 28.64
CA HIS A 200 -5.62 -2.24 28.19
C HIS A 200 -6.34 -3.61 28.17
N ALA A 201 -6.42 -4.27 29.33
CA ALA A 201 -6.94 -5.64 29.42
C ALA A 201 -8.42 -5.77 29.03
N ASP A 202 -9.17 -4.67 29.14
CA ASP A 202 -10.56 -4.51 28.73
C ASP A 202 -10.76 -4.44 27.21
N TRP A 203 -9.69 -4.19 26.45
CA TRP A 203 -9.75 -4.17 24.99
C TRP A 203 -9.78 -5.58 24.43
N GLY A 204 -10.83 -5.89 23.68
CA GLY A 204 -10.88 -7.09 22.83
C GLY A 204 -10.05 -6.87 21.56
N LEU A 205 -9.06 -7.73 21.32
CA LEU A 205 -8.17 -7.67 20.16
C LEU A 205 -8.13 -9.03 19.45
N ARG A 206 -8.21 -9.03 18.13
CA ARG A 206 -7.92 -10.19 17.28
C ARG A 206 -6.69 -9.92 16.45
N VAL A 207 -5.68 -10.79 16.58
CA VAL A 207 -4.38 -10.62 15.94
C VAL A 207 -4.26 -11.62 14.79
N TYR A 208 -3.88 -11.12 13.62
CA TYR A 208 -3.76 -11.88 12.40
C TYR A 208 -2.35 -11.73 11.82
N GLU A 209 -1.78 -12.82 11.33
CA GLU A 209 -0.59 -12.82 10.49
C GLU A 209 -0.98 -12.40 9.06
N THR A 210 -0.23 -11.47 8.48
CA THR A 210 -0.35 -11.07 7.07
C THR A 210 0.98 -11.34 6.37
N PRO A 211 1.03 -11.37 5.02
CA PRO A 211 2.29 -11.63 4.33
C PRO A 211 3.37 -10.54 4.51
N LYS A 212 3.05 -9.38 5.10
CA LYS A 212 4.02 -8.31 5.41
C LYS A 212 4.09 -7.95 6.89
N GLY A 213 3.29 -8.58 7.75
CA GLY A 213 3.34 -8.33 9.18
C GLY A 213 2.10 -8.77 9.93
N LEU A 214 1.57 -7.92 10.80
CA LEU A 214 0.39 -8.24 11.61
C LEU A 214 -0.77 -7.33 11.25
N ARG A 215 -1.99 -7.82 11.45
CA ARG A 215 -3.21 -7.02 11.51
C ARG A 215 -3.84 -7.22 12.87
N VAL A 216 -4.21 -6.14 13.53
CA VAL A 216 -4.98 -6.17 14.78
C VAL A 216 -6.35 -5.58 14.52
N ILE A 217 -7.41 -6.32 14.83
CA ILE A 217 -8.79 -5.86 14.77
C ILE A 217 -9.30 -5.68 16.20
N VAL A 218 -9.81 -4.50 16.53
CA VAL A 218 -10.41 -4.21 17.82
C VAL A 218 -11.87 -4.64 17.81
N THR A 219 -12.30 -5.37 18.84
CA THR A 219 -13.59 -6.08 18.81
C THR A 219 -14.60 -5.67 19.86
N HIS A 220 -14.15 -5.10 20.98
CA HIS A 220 -15.00 -4.89 22.16
C HIS A 220 -15.96 -3.68 22.03
N THR A 221 -15.64 -2.70 21.19
CA THR A 221 -16.43 -1.49 21.01
C THR A 221 -16.26 -0.92 19.60
N ASP A 222 -17.15 -0.01 19.23
CA ASP A 222 -17.08 0.72 17.98
C ASP A 222 -16.12 1.91 18.13
N PHE A 223 -15.30 2.12 17.10
CA PHE A 223 -14.41 3.27 17.01
C PHE A 223 -14.57 3.96 15.68
N ALA A 224 -14.69 5.30 15.72
CA ALA A 224 -14.52 6.14 14.55
C ALA A 224 -13.02 6.34 14.23
N PRO A 225 -12.63 6.51 12.95
CA PRO A 225 -11.22 6.67 12.56
C PRO A 225 -10.49 7.87 13.14
N ASP A 226 -11.22 8.92 13.53
CA ASP A 226 -10.70 10.14 14.16
C ASP A 226 -10.74 10.10 15.70
N ALA A 227 -11.18 8.98 16.30
CA ALA A 227 -11.28 8.86 17.74
C ALA A 227 -9.88 8.91 18.41
N PRO A 228 -9.70 9.64 19.52
CA PRO A 228 -8.41 9.72 20.21
C PRO A 228 -7.85 8.36 20.64
N ALA A 229 -8.72 7.42 21.02
CA ALA A 229 -8.34 6.05 21.37
C ALA A 229 -7.70 5.29 20.20
N VAL A 230 -8.12 5.55 18.96
CA VAL A 230 -7.53 4.97 17.75
C VAL A 230 -6.13 5.52 17.51
N ALA A 231 -5.93 6.83 17.71
CA ALA A 231 -4.61 7.45 17.62
C ALA A 231 -3.65 6.84 18.65
N GLN A 232 -4.09 6.64 19.90
CA GLN A 232 -3.31 5.98 20.94
C GLN A 232 -2.96 4.53 20.58
N LEU A 233 -3.93 3.76 20.06
CA LEU A 233 -3.71 2.41 19.56
C LEU A 233 -2.66 2.40 18.44
N PHE A 234 -2.80 3.29 17.46
CA PHE A 234 -1.92 3.35 16.28
C PHE A 234 -0.48 3.71 16.65
N ASP A 235 -0.30 4.67 17.57
CA ASP A 235 1.00 5.03 18.11
C ASP A 235 1.66 3.85 18.85
N ALA A 236 0.92 3.23 19.78
CA ALA A 236 1.42 2.10 20.58
C ALA A 236 1.81 0.89 19.72
N LEU A 237 1.03 0.59 18.68
CA LEU A 237 1.31 -0.54 17.78
C LEU A 237 2.31 -0.20 16.66
N GLN A 238 2.64 1.08 16.48
CA GLN A 238 3.44 1.60 15.37
C GLN A 238 2.85 1.22 14.01
N VAL A 239 1.58 1.57 13.83
CA VAL A 239 0.85 1.41 12.56
C VAL A 239 1.51 2.27 11.48
N ASP A 240 1.46 1.80 10.22
CA ASP A 240 1.97 2.55 9.08
C ASP A 240 1.40 3.99 9.05
N PRO A 241 2.24 5.05 9.06
CA PRO A 241 1.76 6.43 9.13
C PRO A 241 0.90 6.84 7.94
N LEU A 242 1.16 6.27 6.75
CA LEU A 242 0.33 6.54 5.57
C LEU A 242 -1.04 5.89 5.72
N TYR A 243 -1.12 4.66 6.21
CA TYR A 243 -2.40 4.00 6.54
C TYR A 243 -3.19 4.79 7.58
N ALA A 244 -2.54 5.23 8.67
CA ALA A 244 -3.17 6.05 9.70
C ALA A 244 -3.77 7.34 9.11
N LEU A 245 -2.97 8.07 8.32
CA LEU A 245 -3.42 9.27 7.61
C LEU A 245 -4.61 8.98 6.68
N LEU A 246 -4.58 7.86 5.95
CA LEU A 246 -5.67 7.49 5.06
C LEU A 246 -6.95 7.14 5.81
N CYS A 247 -6.85 6.51 6.98
CA CYS A 247 -8.02 6.20 7.80
C CYS A 247 -8.73 7.48 8.25
N GLU A 248 -7.97 8.48 8.71
CA GLU A 248 -8.48 9.80 9.07
C GLU A 248 -9.06 10.52 7.86
N ARG A 249 -8.35 10.59 6.73
CA ARG A 249 -8.79 11.35 5.55
C ARG A 249 -10.01 10.74 4.86
N GLN A 250 -10.08 9.42 4.79
CA GLN A 250 -11.18 8.70 4.14
C GLN A 250 -12.32 8.39 5.10
N GLN A 251 -12.12 8.68 6.40
CA GLN A 251 -13.06 8.40 7.47
C GLN A 251 -13.52 6.93 7.40
N CYS A 252 -12.56 6.01 7.23
CA CYS A 252 -12.81 4.56 7.27
C CYS A 252 -11.54 3.76 7.59
N PHE A 253 -11.69 2.60 8.20
CA PHE A 253 -10.68 1.55 8.26
C PHE A 253 -10.81 0.61 7.07
N ARG A 254 -9.66 0.12 6.59
CA ARG A 254 -9.60 -0.75 5.41
C ARG A 254 -8.81 -2.01 5.72
N ALA A 255 -9.40 -3.17 5.43
CA ALA A 255 -8.73 -4.47 5.51
C ALA A 255 -8.74 -5.15 4.15
N ARG A 256 -7.55 -5.45 3.63
CA ARG A 256 -7.43 -6.31 2.44
C ARG A 256 -7.77 -7.75 2.82
N VAL A 257 -8.72 -8.34 2.11
CA VAL A 257 -9.23 -9.70 2.36
C VAL A 257 -8.96 -10.68 1.21
N SER A 258 -8.27 -10.26 0.15
CA SER A 258 -7.73 -11.18 -0.86
C SER A 258 -6.27 -10.84 -1.22
N GLY A 259 -5.53 -11.82 -1.74
CA GLY A 259 -4.10 -11.67 -1.93
C GLY A 259 -3.70 -10.66 -3.00
N LYS A 260 -2.51 -10.06 -2.88
CA LYS A 260 -2.01 -9.17 -3.94
C LYS A 260 -1.70 -10.01 -5.19
N PRO A 261 -2.06 -9.58 -6.42
CA PRO A 261 -1.90 -10.40 -7.62
C PRO A 261 -0.51 -11.02 -7.78
N TRP A 262 0.55 -10.24 -7.58
CA TRP A 262 1.93 -10.70 -7.75
C TRP A 262 2.40 -11.72 -6.72
N ARG A 263 1.76 -11.80 -5.54
CA ARG A 263 2.05 -12.85 -4.54
C ARG A 263 1.39 -14.18 -4.92
N MET A 264 0.38 -14.14 -5.77
CA MET A 264 -0.31 -15.31 -6.31
C MET A 264 0.21 -15.72 -7.70
N GLY A 265 1.30 -15.08 -8.16
CA GLY A 265 1.89 -15.31 -9.48
C GLY A 265 1.14 -14.65 -10.64
N LEU A 266 0.25 -13.69 -10.36
CA LEU A 266 -0.49 -12.93 -11.38
C LEU A 266 0.17 -11.59 -11.65
N THR A 267 0.12 -11.17 -12.92
CA THR A 267 0.39 -9.79 -13.28
C THR A 267 -0.75 -8.90 -12.77
N GLY A 268 -0.40 -7.82 -12.06
CA GLY A 268 -1.40 -6.83 -11.64
C GLY A 268 -2.05 -6.15 -12.84
N LEU A 269 -3.20 -5.53 -12.63
CA LEU A 269 -3.91 -4.75 -13.64
C LEU A 269 -2.96 -3.75 -14.35
N SER A 270 -3.16 -3.51 -15.65
CA SER A 270 -2.44 -2.45 -16.37
C SER A 270 -2.99 -1.05 -16.02
N THR A 271 -2.28 0.02 -16.36
CA THR A 271 -2.72 1.40 -16.04
C THR A 271 -4.12 1.72 -16.58
N SER A 272 -4.49 1.20 -17.76
CA SER A 272 -5.83 1.36 -18.33
C SER A 272 -6.88 0.63 -17.50
N LEU A 273 -6.59 -0.61 -17.11
CA LEU A 273 -7.51 -1.49 -16.38
C LEU A 273 -7.60 -1.18 -14.88
N ARG A 274 -6.64 -0.48 -14.27
CA ARG A 274 -6.73 -0.08 -12.85
C ARG A 274 -7.75 1.01 -12.57
N ARG A 275 -8.15 1.79 -13.58
CA ARG A 275 -9.03 2.95 -13.41
C ARG A 275 -10.44 2.54 -12.95
N TRP A 276 -11.11 3.41 -12.21
CA TRP A 276 -12.53 3.28 -11.92
C TRP A 276 -13.18 4.67 -12.06
N PRO A 277 -14.36 4.79 -12.70
CA PRO A 277 -15.10 3.76 -13.43
C PRO A 277 -14.34 3.28 -14.69
N GLN A 278 -14.70 2.10 -15.20
CA GLN A 278 -14.10 1.57 -16.43
C GLN A 278 -14.74 2.16 -17.70
N PRO A 279 -13.94 2.62 -18.67
CA PRO A 279 -14.43 2.88 -20.02
C PRO A 279 -15.05 1.64 -20.65
N GLU A 280 -16.05 1.83 -21.52
CA GLU A 280 -16.73 0.73 -22.24
C GLU A 280 -15.73 -0.19 -22.95
N GLN A 281 -14.73 0.39 -23.61
CA GLN A 281 -13.72 -0.31 -24.41
C GLN A 281 -12.90 -1.33 -23.60
N THR A 282 -12.62 -1.04 -22.32
CA THR A 282 -11.79 -1.90 -21.46
C THR A 282 -12.61 -2.68 -20.43
N ARG A 283 -13.95 -2.54 -20.45
CA ARG A 283 -14.85 -3.16 -19.48
C ARG A 283 -14.80 -4.69 -19.54
N GLN A 284 -14.87 -5.26 -20.75
CA GLN A 284 -14.82 -6.72 -20.93
C GLN A 284 -13.46 -7.29 -20.51
N GLU A 285 -12.36 -6.65 -20.88
CA GLU A 285 -11.00 -7.04 -20.50
C GLU A 285 -10.81 -7.02 -18.98
N ARG A 286 -11.26 -5.95 -18.30
CA ARG A 286 -11.21 -5.90 -16.83
C ARG A 286 -12.06 -7.01 -16.21
N ARG A 287 -13.25 -7.28 -16.73
CA ARG A 287 -14.12 -8.35 -16.22
C ARG A 287 -13.44 -9.71 -16.34
N GLN A 288 -12.82 -10.01 -17.47
CA GLN A 288 -12.07 -11.26 -17.66
C GLN A 288 -10.90 -11.37 -16.67
N TRP A 289 -10.12 -10.29 -16.51
CA TRP A 289 -9.04 -10.27 -15.50
C TRP A 289 -9.58 -10.48 -14.09
N ALA A 290 -10.69 -9.84 -13.73
CA ALA A 290 -11.31 -9.95 -12.41
C ALA A 290 -11.76 -11.38 -12.11
N LEU A 291 -12.37 -12.07 -13.08
CA LEU A 291 -12.74 -13.48 -12.95
C LEU A 291 -11.52 -14.38 -12.73
N ALA A 292 -10.49 -14.23 -13.56
CA ALA A 292 -9.26 -15.01 -13.42
C ALA A 292 -8.53 -14.73 -12.08
N TYR A 293 -8.54 -13.47 -11.63
CA TYR A 293 -8.03 -13.09 -10.33
C TYR A 293 -8.83 -13.74 -9.19
N ASP A 294 -10.16 -13.65 -9.23
CA ASP A 294 -11.03 -14.15 -8.17
C ASP A 294 -10.94 -15.69 -8.06
N GLU A 295 -10.82 -16.40 -9.19
CA GLU A 295 -10.55 -17.85 -9.23
C GLU A 295 -9.20 -18.18 -8.58
N LYS A 296 -8.12 -17.50 -9.02
CA LYS A 296 -6.78 -17.74 -8.47
C LYS A 296 -6.69 -17.43 -6.98
N ALA A 297 -7.38 -16.39 -6.53
CA ALA A 297 -7.40 -15.94 -5.13
C ALA A 297 -8.01 -16.98 -4.18
N GLN A 298 -8.78 -17.95 -4.68
CA GLN A 298 -9.38 -19.01 -3.85
C GLN A 298 -8.33 -19.92 -3.20
N GLY A 299 -7.17 -20.09 -3.84
CA GLY A 299 -6.07 -20.91 -3.33
C GLY A 299 -5.21 -20.24 -2.24
N PHE A 300 -5.58 -19.04 -1.78
CA PHE A 300 -4.78 -18.25 -0.84
C PHE A 300 -5.63 -17.67 0.30
N ALA A 301 -4.97 -17.46 1.43
CA ALA A 301 -5.49 -16.65 2.53
C ALA A 301 -4.83 -15.27 2.52
N ALA A 302 -5.58 -14.21 2.78
CA ALA A 302 -5.01 -12.85 2.85
C ALA A 302 -4.32 -12.57 4.20
N CYS A 303 -4.79 -13.26 5.24
CA CYS A 303 -4.22 -13.26 6.58
C CYS A 303 -4.59 -14.57 7.29
N ARG A 304 -3.94 -14.86 8.43
CA ARG A 304 -4.24 -16.01 9.29
C ARG A 304 -4.48 -15.56 10.71
N LEU A 305 -5.54 -16.02 11.36
CA LEU A 305 -5.78 -15.72 12.78
C LEU A 305 -4.70 -16.38 13.65
N LEU A 306 -4.02 -15.57 14.47
CA LEU A 306 -3.02 -16.05 15.42
C LEU A 306 -3.62 -16.25 16.81
N GLN A 307 -4.26 -15.22 17.34
CA GLN A 307 -4.81 -15.25 18.70
C GLN A 307 -5.86 -14.16 18.91
N GLN A 308 -6.66 -14.33 19.97
CA GLN A 308 -7.57 -13.33 20.50
C GLN A 308 -7.12 -12.97 21.93
N LEU A 309 -7.10 -11.68 22.25
CA LEU A 309 -6.62 -11.13 23.51
C LEU A 309 -7.70 -10.25 24.15
N GLY A 310 -7.66 -10.14 25.48
CA GLY A 310 -8.54 -9.30 26.28
C GLY A 310 -10.01 -9.68 26.21
N ASN A 311 -10.89 -8.69 26.12
CA ASN A 311 -12.33 -8.90 26.22
C ASN A 311 -12.85 -9.82 25.10
N PRO A 312 -13.45 -10.98 25.43
CA PRO A 312 -13.90 -11.93 24.43
C PRO A 312 -15.22 -11.55 23.76
N ARG A 313 -15.96 -10.57 24.29
CA ARG A 313 -17.22 -10.11 23.71
C ARG A 313 -16.95 -9.19 22.52
N LEU A 314 -17.62 -9.47 21.42
CA LEU A 314 -17.64 -8.61 20.24
C LEU A 314 -18.83 -7.67 20.34
N CYS A 315 -18.64 -6.39 20.06
CA CYS A 315 -19.77 -5.49 19.80
C CYS A 315 -20.44 -5.89 18.46
N ALA A 316 -21.68 -5.44 18.22
CA ALA A 316 -22.45 -5.85 17.05
C ALA A 316 -21.75 -5.53 15.72
N ALA A 317 -21.13 -4.35 15.60
CA ALA A 317 -20.42 -3.97 14.38
C ALA A 317 -19.15 -4.82 14.16
N ALA A 318 -18.39 -5.08 15.23
CA ALA A 318 -17.21 -5.94 15.15
C ALA A 318 -17.56 -7.40 14.86
N ASP A 319 -18.67 -7.93 15.40
CA ASP A 319 -19.11 -9.30 15.13
C ASP A 319 -19.42 -9.51 13.64
N ALA A 320 -20.29 -8.67 13.07
CA ALA A 320 -20.62 -8.72 11.65
C ALA A 320 -19.37 -8.53 10.76
N PHE A 321 -18.50 -7.58 11.11
CA PHE A 321 -17.26 -7.33 10.36
C PHE A 321 -16.28 -8.49 10.43
N VAL A 322 -16.00 -9.03 11.62
CA VAL A 322 -15.04 -10.12 11.83
C VAL A 322 -15.50 -11.40 11.13
N GLN A 323 -16.79 -11.71 11.16
CA GLN A 323 -17.33 -12.86 10.43
C GLN A 323 -17.07 -12.74 8.93
N TRP A 324 -17.41 -11.59 8.33
CA TRP A 324 -17.17 -11.37 6.90
C TRP A 324 -15.68 -11.29 6.55
N HIS A 325 -14.89 -10.66 7.42
CA HIS A 325 -13.43 -10.60 7.28
C HIS A 325 -12.81 -12.00 7.27
N ASP A 326 -13.10 -12.82 8.29
CA ASP A 326 -12.52 -14.15 8.44
C ASP A 326 -12.93 -15.07 7.27
N GLU A 327 -14.18 -14.98 6.81
CA GLU A 327 -14.69 -15.70 5.64
C GLU A 327 -13.95 -15.27 4.36
N ALA A 328 -13.96 -13.97 4.05
CA ALA A 328 -13.38 -13.45 2.82
C ALA A 328 -11.86 -13.64 2.76
N SER A 329 -11.17 -13.47 3.90
CA SER A 329 -9.72 -13.60 4.00
C SER A 329 -9.24 -15.05 4.16
N ARG A 330 -10.16 -15.99 4.38
CA ARG A 330 -9.86 -17.39 4.76
C ARG A 330 -8.94 -17.47 5.98
N ALA A 331 -9.18 -16.62 6.98
CA ALA A 331 -8.32 -16.42 8.14
C ALA A 331 -8.04 -17.69 8.96
N ARG A 332 -8.93 -18.68 8.86
CA ARG A 332 -8.90 -19.91 9.67
C ARG A 332 -8.41 -21.13 8.89
N THR A 333 -7.81 -20.91 7.72
CA THR A 333 -7.30 -21.97 6.86
C THR A 333 -5.77 -22.02 6.86
N ASP A 334 -5.22 -23.16 6.47
CA ASP A 334 -3.78 -23.35 6.28
C ASP A 334 -3.30 -23.00 4.86
N LEU A 335 -4.12 -22.29 4.09
CA LEU A 335 -3.74 -21.84 2.76
C LEU A 335 -2.50 -20.93 2.81
N PRO A 336 -1.67 -20.93 1.75
CA PRO A 336 -0.54 -20.01 1.67
C PRO A 336 -1.01 -18.55 1.72
N LEU A 337 -0.24 -17.70 2.40
CA LEU A 337 -0.54 -16.27 2.54
C LEU A 337 -0.14 -15.50 1.28
N ALA A 338 -1.02 -14.63 0.77
CA ALA A 338 -0.76 -13.73 -0.37
C ALA A 338 -1.34 -12.32 -0.20
#